data_AF-A0A3D4TKY2-F1
#
_entry.id   AF-A0A3D4TKY2-F1
#
_cell.length_a   1.000
_cell.length_b   1.000
_cell.length_c   1.000
_cell.angle_alpha   90.00
_cell.angle_beta   90.00
_cell.angle_gamma   90.00
#
_symmetry.space_group_name_H-M   'P 1'
#
loop_
_entity.id
_entity.type
_entity.pdbx_description
1 polymer ?
#
loop_
_entity_poly.entity_id
_entity_poly.type
_entity_poly.pdbx_seq_one_letter_code
_entity_poly.pdbx_strand_id
1 'polypeptide(L)'
;MTRIPEPRLSPVAILDLRPTQMSVGLLEVQRKRAQWKTLPKEGEERYLGRHMVPVVVGPSNRLYLIDHHHLAVALHEEGIEHVLTAVQADLSHLPRKLFWTVMERYCWAHPFDAEGVRQPPSAMPKSLLDLADDPHRSLAGEVRRSGGYAKSVQPFAEFLWADYFRQRMTRKLIRRDFRKAVATATEHARHADARYLPGWCGIEHD
;
A
#
# COMPACT_ATOMS: atom_id res chain seq x y z
N MET A 1 -6.43 16.09 19.89
CA MET A 1 -7.07 16.91 18.84
C MET A 1 -6.99 16.14 17.53
N THR A 2 -8.12 15.60 17.07
CA THR A 2 -8.23 14.96 15.76
C THR A 2 -8.21 16.07 14.72
N ARG A 3 -7.11 16.24 13.97
CA ARG A 3 -7.07 17.21 12.87
C ARG A 3 -7.95 16.67 11.74
N ILE A 4 -8.93 17.47 11.31
CA ILE A 4 -9.73 17.15 10.13
C ILE A 4 -8.79 17.34 8.92
N PRO A 5 -8.62 16.34 8.05
CA PRO A 5 -7.78 16.49 6.87
C PRO A 5 -8.33 17.59 5.96
N GLU A 6 -7.47 18.50 5.51
CA GLU A 6 -7.88 19.58 4.60
C GLU A 6 -7.82 19.08 3.15
N PRO A 7 -8.96 19.02 2.43
CA PRO A 7 -8.96 18.65 1.03
C PRO A 7 -8.29 19.75 0.21
N ARG A 8 -7.25 19.42 -0.56
CA ARG A 8 -6.76 20.30 -1.62
C ARG A 8 -7.54 20.01 -2.89
N LEU A 9 -8.37 20.97 -3.28
CA LEU A 9 -9.21 20.90 -4.49
C LEU A 9 -8.42 21.16 -5.78
N SER A 10 -7.14 21.51 -5.68
CA SER A 10 -6.23 21.59 -6.82
C SER A 10 -5.64 20.20 -7.11
N PRO A 11 -5.90 19.63 -8.30
CA PRO A 11 -5.33 18.34 -8.70
C PRO A 11 -3.80 18.40 -8.72
N VAL A 12 -3.16 17.30 -8.38
CA VAL A 12 -1.70 17.14 -8.38
C VAL A 12 -1.33 16.05 -9.38
N ALA A 13 -0.28 16.26 -10.17
CA ALA A 13 0.25 15.23 -11.06
C ALA A 13 0.67 14.00 -10.23
N ILE A 14 0.22 12.81 -10.64
CA ILE A 14 0.51 11.56 -9.91
C ILE A 14 2.03 11.37 -9.76
N LEU A 15 2.80 11.67 -10.81
CA LEU A 15 4.25 11.53 -10.81
C LEU A 15 4.99 12.57 -9.94
N ASP A 16 4.32 13.61 -9.46
CA ASP A 16 4.88 14.56 -8.51
C ASP A 16 4.80 14.07 -7.05
N LEU A 17 3.94 13.09 -6.78
CA LEU A 17 3.81 12.48 -5.46
C LEU A 17 5.07 11.66 -5.13
N ARG A 18 5.62 11.88 -3.93
CA ARG A 18 6.72 11.08 -3.39
C ARG A 18 6.16 9.81 -2.73
N PRO A 19 6.58 8.60 -3.14
CA PRO A 19 6.18 7.37 -2.47
C PRO A 19 6.68 7.32 -1.02
N THR A 20 5.93 6.65 -0.15
CA THR A 20 6.32 6.36 1.24
C THR A 20 6.43 4.87 1.54
N GLN A 21 6.22 4.02 0.54
CA GLN A 21 6.61 2.60 0.54
C GLN A 21 7.53 2.30 -0.66
N MET A 22 8.27 1.20 -0.64
CA MET A 22 9.22 0.86 -1.71
C MET A 22 8.68 -0.14 -2.73
N SER A 23 7.65 -0.90 -2.35
CA SER A 23 7.08 -1.95 -3.18
C SER A 23 5.55 -1.90 -3.18
N VAL A 24 4.96 -2.46 -4.22
CA VAL A 24 3.52 -2.73 -4.33
C VAL A 24 3.33 -4.17 -4.78
N GLY A 25 2.12 -4.69 -4.64
CA GLY A 25 1.73 -5.94 -5.29
C GLY A 25 1.11 -5.65 -6.65
N LEU A 26 1.80 -5.95 -7.75
CA LEU A 26 1.30 -5.59 -9.09
C LEU A 26 -0.04 -6.26 -9.43
N LEU A 27 -0.37 -7.43 -8.86
CA LEU A 27 -1.69 -8.04 -9.07
C LEU A 27 -2.82 -7.21 -8.46
N GLU A 28 -2.56 -6.44 -7.39
CA GLU A 28 -3.56 -5.53 -6.84
C GLU A 28 -3.67 -4.24 -7.67
N VAL A 29 -2.56 -3.76 -8.26
CA VAL A 29 -2.58 -2.69 -9.26
C VAL A 29 -3.45 -3.09 -10.46
N GLN A 30 -3.20 -4.27 -11.04
CA GLN A 30 -3.97 -4.75 -12.20
C GLN A 30 -5.47 -4.93 -11.89
N ARG A 31 -5.83 -5.37 -10.68
CA ARG A 31 -7.24 -5.43 -10.25
C ARG A 31 -7.88 -4.04 -10.21
N LYS A 32 -7.17 -3.04 -9.67
CA LYS A 32 -7.66 -1.65 -9.63
C LYS A 32 -7.80 -1.06 -11.03
N ARG A 33 -6.88 -1.37 -11.95
CA ARG A 33 -7.00 -1.01 -13.37
C ARG A 33 -8.22 -1.64 -14.03
N ALA A 34 -8.43 -2.95 -13.81
CA ALA A 34 -9.60 -3.64 -14.33
C ALA A 34 -10.90 -3.03 -13.77
N GLN A 35 -10.94 -2.70 -12.48
CA GLN A 35 -12.08 -2.02 -11.86
C GLN A 35 -12.31 -0.63 -12.49
N TRP A 36 -11.24 0.15 -12.68
CA TRP A 36 -11.32 1.47 -13.32
C TRP A 36 -11.95 1.38 -14.72
N LYS A 37 -11.47 0.45 -15.56
CA LYS A 37 -11.99 0.23 -16.93
C LYS A 37 -13.48 -0.13 -17.01
N THR A 38 -14.07 -0.63 -15.91
CA THR A 38 -15.50 -0.96 -15.86
C THR A 38 -16.39 0.24 -15.52
N LEU A 39 -15.81 1.38 -15.14
CA LEU A 39 -16.56 2.57 -14.80
C LEU A 39 -17.08 3.24 -16.08
N PRO A 40 -18.36 3.69 -16.12
CA PRO A 40 -18.80 4.62 -17.14
C PRO A 40 -18.13 5.98 -16.93
N LYS A 41 -18.09 6.84 -17.96
CA LYS A 41 -17.48 8.18 -17.87
C LYS A 41 -17.96 9.01 -16.68
N GLU A 42 -19.27 9.04 -16.44
CA GLU A 42 -19.88 9.74 -15.28
C GLU A 42 -19.42 9.14 -13.93
N GLY A 43 -19.06 7.85 -13.94
CA GLY A 43 -18.50 7.13 -12.80
C GLY A 43 -17.04 7.48 -12.55
N GLU A 44 -16.26 7.86 -13.56
CA GLU A 44 -14.84 8.21 -13.43
C GLU A 44 -14.65 9.48 -12.58
N GLU A 45 -15.36 10.56 -12.90
CA GLU A 45 -15.28 11.82 -12.13
C GLU A 45 -15.70 11.60 -10.67
N ARG A 46 -16.82 10.88 -10.46
CA ARG A 46 -17.31 10.52 -9.13
C ARG A 46 -16.32 9.63 -8.38
N TYR A 47 -15.64 8.73 -9.08
CA TYR A 47 -14.62 7.87 -8.51
C TYR A 47 -13.43 8.71 -8.05
N LEU A 48 -12.87 9.57 -8.91
CA LEU A 48 -11.74 10.42 -8.57
C LEU A 48 -12.07 11.39 -7.43
N GLY A 49 -13.27 11.96 -7.41
CA GLY A 49 -13.74 12.82 -6.31
C GLY A 49 -13.86 12.11 -4.96
N ARG A 50 -14.15 10.81 -4.97
CA ARG A 50 -14.27 9.98 -3.73
C ARG A 50 -12.95 9.38 -3.27
N HIS A 51 -12.00 9.22 -4.18
CA HIS A 51 -10.72 8.58 -3.90
C HIS A 51 -9.59 9.60 -3.86
N MET A 52 -9.75 10.63 -3.04
CA MET A 52 -8.67 11.56 -2.71
C MET A 52 -7.55 10.80 -2.02
N VAL A 53 -6.32 10.93 -2.52
CA VAL A 53 -5.19 10.22 -1.93
C VAL A 53 -4.63 11.01 -0.73
N PRO A 54 -4.42 10.37 0.43
CA PRO A 54 -3.90 11.09 1.59
C PRO A 54 -2.41 11.37 1.40
N VAL A 55 -2.01 12.59 1.78
CA VAL A 55 -0.61 13.04 1.68
C VAL A 55 -0.14 13.75 2.94
N VAL A 56 1.18 13.77 3.13
CA VAL A 56 1.88 14.65 4.07
C VAL A 56 2.71 15.65 3.28
N VAL A 57 2.66 16.93 3.65
CA VAL A 57 3.56 17.95 3.10
C VAL A 57 4.91 17.80 3.80
N GLY A 58 5.96 17.46 3.06
CA GLY A 58 7.30 17.26 3.58
C GLY A 58 8.28 18.36 3.17
N PRO A 59 9.58 18.18 3.47
CA PRO A 59 10.63 19.14 3.17
C PRO A 59 10.60 19.58 1.70
N SER A 60 10.92 20.86 1.46
CA SER A 60 10.84 21.49 0.14
C SER A 60 9.43 21.47 -0.47
N ASN A 61 8.39 21.45 0.37
CA ASN A 61 6.98 21.44 -0.01
C ASN A 61 6.56 20.27 -0.92
N ARG A 62 7.31 19.15 -0.89
CA ARG A 62 6.95 17.95 -1.65
C ARG A 62 5.80 17.20 -0.95
N LEU A 63 4.86 16.68 -1.73
CA LEU A 63 3.76 15.86 -1.22
C LEU A 63 4.19 14.40 -1.17
N TYR A 64 4.07 13.79 0.00
CA TYR A 64 4.38 12.38 0.24
C TYR A 64 3.08 11.59 0.34
N LEU A 65 2.88 10.64 -0.57
CA LEU A 65 1.70 9.78 -0.62
C LEU A 65 1.77 8.75 0.50
N ILE A 66 0.84 8.78 1.46
CA ILE A 66 0.91 7.92 2.66
C ILE A 66 -0.02 6.70 2.64
N ASP A 67 -0.94 6.63 1.69
CA ASP A 67 -1.78 5.46 1.40
C ASP A 67 -2.16 5.49 -0.09
N HIS A 68 -2.71 4.39 -0.59
CA HIS A 68 -3.26 4.24 -1.94
C HIS A 68 -2.22 4.20 -3.07
N HIS A 69 -0.99 3.77 -2.79
CA HIS A 69 0.06 3.60 -3.81
C HIS A 69 -0.40 2.70 -4.97
N HIS A 70 -1.05 1.57 -4.68
CA HIS A 70 -1.60 0.71 -5.75
C HIS A 70 -2.64 1.41 -6.61
N LEU A 71 -3.45 2.30 -6.03
CA LEU A 71 -4.45 3.06 -6.79
C LEU A 71 -3.77 4.13 -7.65
N ALA A 72 -2.84 4.90 -7.08
CA ALA A 72 -2.12 5.93 -7.82
C ALA A 72 -1.37 5.35 -9.02
N VAL A 73 -0.68 4.21 -8.83
CA VAL A 73 -0.03 3.48 -9.94
C VAL A 73 -1.06 3.00 -10.96
N ALA A 74 -2.18 2.41 -10.50
CA ALA A 74 -3.23 1.92 -11.41
C ALA A 74 -3.83 3.04 -12.26
N LEU A 75 -4.16 4.18 -11.65
CA LEU A 75 -4.72 5.35 -12.37
C LEU A 75 -3.71 5.90 -13.38
N HIS A 76 -2.44 5.99 -13.01
CA HIS A 76 -1.39 6.44 -13.93
C HIS A 76 -1.21 5.50 -15.13
N GLU A 77 -1.22 4.18 -14.91
CA GLU A 77 -1.18 3.19 -16.00
C GLU A 77 -2.42 3.19 -16.90
N GLU A 78 -3.51 3.82 -16.46
CA GLU A 78 -4.73 4.06 -17.25
C GLU A 78 -4.76 5.45 -17.91
N GLY A 79 -3.65 6.19 -17.88
CA GLY A 79 -3.51 7.49 -18.53
C GLY A 79 -4.09 8.65 -17.72
N ILE A 80 -4.50 8.42 -16.47
CA ILE A 80 -4.92 9.51 -15.58
C ILE A 80 -3.68 10.20 -15.04
N GLU A 81 -3.54 11.49 -15.36
CA GLU A 81 -2.35 12.26 -15.01
C GLU A 81 -2.42 12.86 -13.61
N HIS A 82 -3.62 13.22 -13.14
CA HIS A 82 -3.81 14.01 -11.94
C HIS A 82 -4.79 13.35 -10.95
N VAL A 83 -4.55 13.56 -9.66
CA VAL A 83 -5.42 13.12 -8.56
C VAL A 83 -5.65 14.24 -7.56
N LEU A 84 -6.77 14.17 -6.85
CA LEU A 84 -7.03 15.03 -5.70
C LEU A 84 -6.28 14.51 -4.46
N THR A 85 -5.83 15.42 -3.61
CA THR A 85 -5.05 15.08 -2.41
C THR A 85 -5.73 15.58 -1.13
N ALA A 86 -5.66 14.79 -0.07
CA ALA A 86 -6.11 15.16 1.27
C ALA A 86 -4.91 15.31 2.20
N VAL A 87 -4.61 16.53 2.65
CA VAL A 87 -3.45 16.79 3.49
C VAL A 87 -3.74 16.34 4.93
N GLN A 88 -2.94 15.39 5.42
CA GLN A 88 -3.07 14.84 6.77
C GLN A 88 -2.19 15.57 7.78
N ALA A 89 -1.03 16.06 7.33
CA ALA A 89 -0.11 16.86 8.14
C ALA A 89 0.79 17.73 7.26
N ASP A 90 1.22 18.86 7.81
CA ASP A 90 2.29 19.69 7.27
C ASP A 90 3.53 19.55 8.14
N LEU A 91 4.55 18.89 7.58
CA LEU A 91 5.87 18.67 8.16
C LEU A 91 6.97 19.35 7.31
N SER A 92 6.61 20.32 6.47
CA SER A 92 7.54 21.00 5.55
C SER A 92 8.69 21.72 6.26
N HIS A 93 8.43 22.15 7.49
CA HIS A 93 9.38 22.83 8.37
C HIS A 93 10.43 21.90 9.01
N LEU A 94 10.25 20.57 8.94
CA LEU A 94 11.16 19.63 9.58
C LEU A 94 12.43 19.41 8.73
N PRO A 95 13.62 19.28 9.37
CA PRO A 95 14.80 18.76 8.70
C PRO A 95 14.57 17.33 8.21
N ARG A 96 15.15 16.97 7.06
CA ARG A 96 14.90 15.68 6.37
C ARG A 96 15.05 14.44 7.26
N LYS A 97 16.04 14.42 8.18
CA LYS A 97 16.25 13.31 9.11
C LYS A 97 15.08 13.16 10.10
N LEU A 98 14.63 14.27 10.67
CA LEU A 98 13.51 14.28 11.62
C LEU A 98 12.19 13.99 10.91
N PHE A 99 12.01 14.50 9.68
CA PHE A 99 10.85 14.18 8.84
C PHE A 99 10.64 12.67 8.70
N TRP A 100 11.66 11.90 8.28
CA TRP A 100 11.51 10.45 8.14
C TRP A 100 11.29 9.73 9.48
N THR A 101 11.92 10.21 10.55
CA THR A 101 11.67 9.67 11.91
C THR A 101 10.19 9.81 12.30
N VAL A 102 9.59 10.97 12.01
CA VAL A 102 8.17 11.25 12.25
C VAL A 102 7.29 10.39 11.34
N MET A 103 7.60 10.32 10.05
CA MET A 103 6.84 9.50 9.08
C MET A 103 6.76 8.02 9.50
N GLU A 104 7.87 7.44 9.96
CA GLU A 104 7.87 6.06 10.46
C GLU A 104 7.12 5.93 11.80
N ARG A 105 7.31 6.88 12.73
CA ARG A 105 6.64 6.87 14.04
C ARG A 105 5.11 6.90 13.94
N TYR A 106 4.57 7.60 12.94
CA TYR A 106 3.13 7.68 12.68
C TYR A 106 2.63 6.61 11.69
N CYS A 107 3.46 5.63 11.33
CA CYS A 107 3.13 4.60 10.35
C CYS A 107 2.69 5.18 8.98
N TRP A 108 3.31 6.28 8.54
CA TRP A 108 3.09 6.89 7.23
C TRP A 108 4.13 6.48 6.18
N ALA A 109 5.19 5.79 6.61
CA ALA A 109 6.21 5.23 5.72
C ALA A 109 6.50 3.77 6.05
N HIS A 110 6.79 2.99 4.99
CA HIS A 110 7.12 1.58 5.03
C HIS A 110 8.43 1.33 4.24
N PRO A 111 9.60 1.59 4.87
CA PRO A 111 10.90 1.52 4.21
C PRO A 111 11.43 0.07 4.16
N PHE A 112 10.71 -0.81 3.49
CA PHE A 112 11.09 -2.19 3.24
C PHE A 112 11.01 -2.49 1.75
N ASP A 113 12.04 -3.15 1.22
CA ASP A 113 12.08 -3.51 -0.20
C ASP A 113 11.14 -4.69 -0.55
N ALA A 114 11.16 -5.14 -1.80
CA ALA A 114 10.33 -6.25 -2.28
C ALA A 114 10.70 -7.62 -1.70
N GLU A 115 11.81 -7.74 -0.97
CA GLU A 115 12.16 -8.92 -0.17
C GLU A 115 11.79 -8.74 1.31
N GLY A 116 11.17 -7.61 1.66
CA GLY A 116 10.86 -7.17 3.02
C GLY A 116 12.08 -6.96 3.89
N VAL A 117 13.21 -6.59 3.29
CA VAL A 117 14.39 -6.15 4.04
C VAL A 117 14.26 -4.66 4.31
N ARG A 118 14.49 -4.24 5.56
CA ARG A 118 14.45 -2.83 5.94
C ARG A 118 15.57 -2.07 5.23
N GLN A 119 15.21 -0.94 4.64
CA GLN A 119 16.13 -0.06 3.93
C GLN A 119 16.23 1.30 4.61
N PRO A 120 17.34 2.03 4.43
CA PRO A 120 17.44 3.39 4.93
C PRO A 120 16.46 4.31 4.17
N PRO A 121 15.87 5.34 4.81
CA PRO A 121 14.94 6.27 4.14
C PRO A 121 15.53 6.98 2.91
N SER A 122 16.85 7.06 2.78
CA SER A 122 17.52 7.58 1.58
C SER A 122 17.35 6.71 0.34
N ALA A 123 16.99 5.43 0.50
CA ALA A 123 16.70 4.49 -0.57
C ALA A 123 15.22 4.54 -1.02
N MET A 124 14.39 5.36 -0.38
CA MET A 124 12.99 5.51 -0.76
C MET A 124 12.87 5.95 -2.23
N PRO A 125 11.98 5.31 -3.02
CA PRO A 125 11.80 5.68 -4.41
C PRO A 125 11.36 7.13 -4.57
N LYS A 126 11.73 7.74 -5.70
CA LYS A 126 11.45 9.16 -5.97
C LYS A 126 10.18 9.34 -6.78
N SER A 127 9.81 8.34 -7.58
CA SER A 127 8.59 8.28 -8.38
C SER A 127 7.77 7.03 -8.03
N LEU A 128 6.46 7.09 -8.24
CA LEU A 128 5.59 5.91 -8.15
C LEU A 128 5.94 4.83 -9.20
N LEU A 129 6.59 5.22 -10.30
CA LEU A 129 7.07 4.28 -11.33
C LEU A 129 8.26 3.43 -10.85
N ASP A 130 8.94 3.87 -9.79
CA ASP A 130 10.11 3.20 -9.24
C ASP A 130 9.74 2.15 -8.17
N LEU A 131 8.44 1.92 -7.92
CA LEU A 131 7.96 0.95 -6.95
C LEU A 131 8.20 -0.48 -7.44
N ALA A 132 8.89 -1.28 -6.63
CA ALA A 132 9.17 -2.67 -6.97
C ALA A 132 7.92 -3.56 -6.83
N ASP A 133 7.86 -4.65 -7.60
CA ASP A 133 6.86 -5.69 -7.39
C ASP A 133 7.27 -6.61 -6.22
N ASP A 134 6.41 -6.65 -5.20
CA ASP A 134 6.41 -7.65 -4.14
C ASP A 134 5.28 -8.69 -4.39
N PRO A 135 5.62 -9.89 -4.89
CA PRO A 135 4.66 -10.97 -5.09
C PRO A 135 3.99 -11.45 -3.80
N HIS A 136 4.67 -11.36 -2.65
CA HIS A 136 4.09 -11.70 -1.35
C HIS A 136 3.07 -10.66 -0.92
N ARG A 137 3.29 -9.38 -1.24
CA ARG A 137 2.27 -8.34 -1.05
C ARG A 137 1.02 -8.57 -1.91
N SER A 138 1.19 -9.06 -3.14
CA SER A 138 0.08 -9.52 -3.98
C SER A 138 -0.64 -10.73 -3.38
N LEU A 139 0.12 -11.71 -2.88
CA LEU A 139 -0.39 -12.93 -2.25
C LEU A 139 -1.23 -12.59 -1.00
N ALA A 140 -0.70 -11.77 -0.09
CA ALA A 140 -1.38 -11.36 1.13
C ALA A 140 -2.73 -10.69 0.81
N GLY A 141 -2.73 -9.72 -0.12
CA GLY A 141 -3.97 -9.08 -0.56
C GLY A 141 -5.00 -10.06 -1.13
N GLU A 142 -4.56 -11.14 -1.79
CA GLU A 142 -5.48 -12.17 -2.28
C GLU A 142 -5.97 -13.12 -1.20
N VAL A 143 -5.09 -13.57 -0.30
CA VAL A 143 -5.49 -14.39 0.85
C VAL A 143 -6.55 -13.66 1.67
N ARG A 144 -6.42 -12.34 1.88
CA ARG A 144 -7.46 -11.53 2.53
C ARG A 144 -8.79 -11.58 1.76
N ARG A 145 -8.75 -11.42 0.43
CA ARG A 145 -9.95 -11.47 -0.42
C ARG A 145 -10.61 -12.86 -0.43
N SER A 146 -9.82 -13.91 -0.28
CA SER A 146 -10.27 -15.29 -0.16
C SER A 146 -10.73 -15.66 1.26
N GLY A 147 -10.76 -14.71 2.20
CA GLY A 147 -11.22 -14.93 3.58
C GLY A 147 -10.22 -15.67 4.47
N GLY A 148 -8.92 -15.63 4.14
CA GLY A 148 -7.87 -16.20 4.98
C GLY A 148 -7.57 -15.39 6.25
N TYR A 149 -7.89 -14.10 6.25
CA TYR A 149 -7.86 -13.23 7.42
C TYR A 149 -8.77 -12.00 7.21
N ALA A 150 -9.22 -11.38 8.30
CA ALA A 150 -10.09 -10.22 8.30
C ALA A 150 -9.35 -8.92 7.96
N LYS A 151 -10.07 -7.94 7.42
CA LYS A 151 -9.54 -6.58 7.26
C LYS A 151 -9.23 -5.98 8.63
N SER A 152 -8.03 -5.44 8.80
CA SER A 152 -7.62 -4.74 10.01
C SER A 152 -7.52 -3.23 9.76
N VAL A 153 -7.72 -2.45 10.83
CA VAL A 153 -7.41 -1.01 10.85
C VAL A 153 -5.93 -0.73 11.11
N GLN A 154 -5.16 -1.76 11.47
CA GLN A 154 -3.73 -1.63 11.70
C GLN A 154 -3.00 -1.30 10.38
N PRO A 155 -2.20 -0.21 10.35
CA PRO A 155 -1.41 0.13 9.18
C PRO A 155 -0.51 -1.01 8.73
N PHE A 156 -0.34 -1.16 7.42
CA PHE A 156 0.54 -2.15 6.80
C PHE A 156 0.21 -3.62 7.15
N ALA A 157 -1.01 -3.94 7.57
CA ALA A 157 -1.40 -5.32 7.91
C ALA A 157 -1.07 -6.31 6.77
N GLU A 158 -1.36 -5.98 5.51
CA GLU A 158 -1.01 -6.84 4.37
C GLU A 158 0.50 -7.01 4.16
N PHE A 159 1.35 -6.09 4.60
CA PHE A 159 2.81 -6.28 4.59
C PHE A 159 3.25 -7.25 5.70
N LEU A 160 2.66 -7.18 6.90
CA LEU A 160 2.93 -8.15 7.96
C LEU A 160 2.55 -9.58 7.52
N TRP A 161 1.41 -9.72 6.85
CA TRP A 161 1.00 -10.99 6.24
C TRP A 161 1.94 -11.41 5.10
N ALA A 162 2.38 -10.48 4.25
CA ALA A 162 3.36 -10.78 3.20
C ALA A 162 4.65 -11.35 3.78
N ASP A 163 5.18 -10.75 4.85
CA ASP A 163 6.39 -11.19 5.53
C ASP A 163 6.22 -12.58 6.18
N TYR A 164 5.05 -12.84 6.79
CA TYR A 164 4.69 -14.15 7.31
C TYR A 164 4.71 -15.24 6.22
N PHE A 165 4.13 -14.95 5.05
CA PHE A 165 4.15 -15.88 3.91
C PHE A 165 5.54 -15.99 3.28
N ARG A 166 6.38 -14.95 3.34
CA ARG A 166 7.73 -14.95 2.76
C ARG A 166 8.64 -16.01 3.39
N GLN A 167 8.44 -16.29 4.68
CA GLN A 167 9.18 -17.34 5.39
C GLN A 167 8.74 -18.76 5.02
N ARG A 168 7.55 -18.92 4.41
CA ARG A 168 6.92 -20.23 4.13
C ARG A 168 6.90 -20.55 2.64
N MET A 169 6.98 -19.55 1.78
CA MET A 169 6.73 -19.69 0.36
C MET A 169 7.71 -18.86 -0.47
N THR A 170 8.31 -19.49 -1.47
CA THR A 170 9.26 -18.80 -2.35
C THR A 170 8.57 -17.94 -3.39
N ARG A 171 9.21 -16.84 -3.81
CA ARG A 171 8.73 -16.00 -4.95
C ARG A 171 8.54 -16.85 -6.22
N LYS A 172 9.40 -17.85 -6.43
CA LYS A 172 9.32 -18.78 -7.57
C LYS A 172 8.00 -19.56 -7.57
N LEU A 173 7.55 -20.05 -6.42
CA LEU A 173 6.26 -20.73 -6.30
C LEU A 173 5.11 -19.79 -6.62
N ILE A 174 5.10 -18.59 -6.01
CA ILE A 174 4.04 -17.59 -6.19
C ILE A 174 3.89 -17.19 -7.66
N ARG A 175 5.01 -16.97 -8.36
CA ARG A 175 5.02 -16.58 -9.77
C ARG A 175 4.61 -17.72 -10.71
N ARG A 176 5.01 -18.96 -10.38
CA ARG A 176 4.70 -20.12 -11.23
C ARG A 176 3.23 -20.53 -11.12
N ASP A 177 2.67 -20.52 -9.92
CA ASP A 177 1.32 -20.99 -9.65
C ASP A 177 0.68 -20.18 -8.53
N PHE A 178 0.14 -19.02 -8.90
CA PHE A 178 -0.47 -18.09 -7.95
C PHE A 178 -1.69 -18.69 -7.26
N ARG A 179 -2.50 -19.50 -7.96
CA ARG A 179 -3.69 -20.13 -7.37
C ARG A 179 -3.31 -21.13 -6.28
N LYS A 180 -2.35 -22.01 -6.57
CA LYS A 180 -1.82 -22.92 -5.54
C LYS A 180 -1.21 -22.16 -4.38
N ALA A 181 -0.48 -21.07 -4.69
CA ALA A 181 0.11 -20.25 -3.65
C ALA A 181 -0.95 -19.64 -2.71
N VAL A 182 -2.04 -19.11 -3.26
CA VAL A 182 -3.15 -18.57 -2.47
C VAL A 182 -3.81 -19.65 -1.60
N ALA A 183 -4.05 -20.85 -2.15
CA ALA A 183 -4.63 -21.96 -1.40
C ALA A 183 -3.75 -22.35 -0.19
N THR A 184 -2.45 -22.58 -0.43
CA THR A 184 -1.48 -22.91 0.62
C THR A 184 -1.33 -21.79 1.66
N ALA A 185 -1.27 -20.54 1.22
CA ALA A 185 -1.17 -19.39 2.12
C ALA A 185 -2.44 -19.21 2.99
N THR A 186 -3.62 -19.49 2.42
CA THR A 186 -4.90 -19.42 3.15
C THR A 186 -4.98 -20.50 4.24
N GLU A 187 -4.44 -21.69 3.98
CA GLU A 187 -4.30 -22.75 4.99
C GLU A 187 -3.37 -22.28 6.12
N HIS A 188 -2.16 -21.81 5.78
CA HIS A 188 -1.21 -21.29 6.76
C HIS A 188 -1.74 -20.09 7.57
N ALA A 189 -2.65 -19.30 7.01
CA ALA A 189 -3.23 -18.16 7.72
C ALA A 189 -4.12 -18.56 8.90
N ARG A 190 -4.60 -19.81 8.95
CA ARG A 190 -5.44 -20.34 10.04
C ARG A 190 -4.64 -20.97 11.16
N HIS A 191 -3.35 -21.23 10.95
CA HIS A 191 -2.51 -21.89 11.94
C HIS A 191 -2.26 -20.97 13.15
N ALA A 192 -2.05 -21.58 14.32
CA ALA A 192 -1.83 -20.85 15.58
C ALA A 192 -0.54 -20.01 15.58
N ASP A 193 0.45 -20.36 14.73
CA ASP A 193 1.66 -19.57 14.55
C ASP A 193 1.40 -18.23 13.83
N ALA A 194 0.24 -18.03 13.21
CA ALA A 194 -0.19 -16.75 12.64
C ALA A 194 -1.02 -15.89 13.61
N ARG A 195 -1.31 -16.36 14.84
CA ARG A 195 -2.25 -15.70 15.78
C ARG A 195 -1.88 -14.26 16.15
N TYR A 196 -0.60 -13.91 16.05
CA TYR A 196 -0.11 -12.58 16.35
C TYR A 196 -0.39 -11.56 15.23
N LEU A 197 -0.88 -12.00 14.06
CA LEU A 197 -1.09 -11.15 12.91
C LEU A 197 -2.47 -10.47 12.94
N PRO A 198 -2.57 -9.22 12.44
CA PRO A 198 -3.82 -8.49 12.48
C PRO A 198 -4.90 -9.16 11.63
N GLY A 199 -6.08 -9.37 12.21
CA GLY A 199 -7.21 -9.99 11.54
C GLY A 199 -7.14 -11.51 11.41
N TRP A 200 -6.21 -12.19 12.10
CA TRP A 200 -6.19 -13.65 12.18
C TRP A 200 -7.55 -14.21 12.64
N CYS A 201 -7.97 -15.32 12.03
CA CYS A 201 -9.29 -15.92 12.24
C CYS A 201 -9.24 -17.46 12.32
N GLY A 202 -8.19 -18.00 12.94
CA GLY A 202 -8.07 -19.44 13.19
C GLY A 202 -8.78 -19.86 14.48
N ILE A 203 -8.74 -21.17 14.77
CA ILE A 203 -9.30 -21.75 15.99
C ILE A 203 -8.20 -21.78 17.04
N GLU A 204 -8.46 -21.25 18.24
CA GLU A 204 -7.61 -21.49 19.40
C GLU A 204 -8.00 -22.83 20.02
N HIS A 205 -7.00 -23.68 20.25
CA HIS A 205 -7.14 -24.85 21.10
C HIS A 205 -6.57 -24.47 22.47
N ASP A 206 -7.42 -24.52 23.49
CA ASP A 206 -7.04 -24.33 24.90
C ASP A 206 -6.06 -25.40 25.39
#